data_AF-A0A445BY36-F1
#
_entry.id   AF-A0A445BY36-F1
#
_cell.length_a   1.000
_cell.length_b   1.000
_cell.length_c   1.000
_cell.angle_alpha   90.00
_cell.angle_beta   90.00
_cell.angle_gamma   90.00
#
_symmetry.space_group_name_H-M   'P 1'
#
loop_
_entity.id
_entity.type
_entity.pdbx_description
1 polymer ?
#
loop_
_entity_poly.entity_id
_entity_poly.type
_entity_poly.pdbx_seq_one_letter_code
_entity_poly.pdbx_strand_id
1 'polypeptide(L)'
;MSLSNKGFMLRPQLNVECCMKQYDILQEEVCKLVHKEIEHFWKHINEVCLMTKNIPNPVLDSILSLACIIEFIYANFEDQYTRRIIERLIALTCILVF
;
A
#
# COMPACT_ATOMS: atom_id res chain seq x y z
N MET A 1 0.36 -10.54 28.98
CA MET A 1 0.56 -9.24 28.29
C MET A 1 0.64 -9.53 26.80
N SER A 2 -0.19 -8.84 26.03
CA SER A 2 -0.68 -9.18 24.69
C SER A 2 0.35 -9.24 23.57
N LEU A 3 0.32 -10.37 22.87
CA LEU A 3 0.38 -10.61 21.42
C LEU A 3 1.05 -9.62 20.45
N SER A 4 1.94 -10.23 19.65
CA SER A 4 2.00 -10.13 18.18
C SER A 4 3.02 -9.17 17.57
N ASN A 5 4.29 -9.61 17.61
CA ASN A 5 5.31 -9.29 16.61
C ASN A 5 5.10 -10.11 15.33
N LYS A 6 4.03 -9.84 14.58
CA LYS A 6 3.83 -10.40 13.23
C LYS A 6 3.53 -9.29 12.23
N GLY A 7 4.55 -8.95 11.43
CA GLY A 7 4.42 -8.32 10.12
C GLY A 7 4.24 -6.80 10.14
N PHE A 8 5.35 -6.07 10.25
CA PHE A 8 5.42 -4.60 10.16
C PHE A 8 5.03 -4.00 8.80
N MET A 9 4.27 -4.70 7.94
CA MET A 9 3.88 -4.18 6.63
C MET A 9 2.60 -4.79 6.05
N LEU A 10 1.67 -5.29 6.88
CA LEU A 10 0.47 -6.00 6.36
C LEU A 10 -0.89 -5.56 6.92
N ARG A 11 -1.03 -4.36 7.50
CA ARG A 11 -2.38 -3.80 7.69
C ARG A 11 -2.40 -2.27 7.58
N PRO A 12 -2.87 -1.72 6.44
CA PRO A 12 -3.28 -0.31 6.35
C PRO A 12 -4.31 0.07 7.45
N GLN A 13 -5.10 -0.92 7.91
CA GLN A 13 -6.13 -0.74 8.94
C GLN A 13 -5.59 -0.31 10.31
N LEU A 14 -4.37 -0.70 10.70
CA LEU A 14 -3.83 -0.38 12.04
C LEU A 14 -3.46 1.11 12.17
N ASN A 15 -2.89 1.69 11.11
CA ASN A 15 -2.62 3.14 11.07
C ASN A 15 -3.91 3.94 11.02
N VAL A 16 -4.92 3.45 10.29
CA VAL A 16 -6.24 4.10 10.22
C VAL A 16 -6.93 4.08 11.59
N GLU A 17 -6.99 2.94 12.26
CA GLU A 17 -7.62 2.81 13.58
C GLU A 17 -6.90 3.66 14.64
N CYS A 18 -5.56 3.74 14.58
CA CYS A 18 -4.79 4.61 15.46
C CYS A 18 -5.12 6.09 15.23
N CYS A 19 -5.15 6.53 13.97
CA CYS A 19 -5.50 7.91 13.60
C CYS A 19 -6.93 8.27 14.02
N MET A 20 -7.89 7.37 13.81
CA MET A 20 -9.28 7.58 14.26
C MET A 20 -9.34 7.79 15.77
N LYS A 21 -8.60 7.00 16.55
CA LYS A 21 -8.56 7.12 18.02
C LYS A 21 -7.83 8.37 18.50
N GLN A 22 -6.77 8.79 17.82
CA GLN A 22 -5.96 9.94 18.22
C GLN A 22 -6.65 11.27 17.89
N TYR A 23 -7.32 11.35 16.76
CA TYR A 23 -7.90 12.60 16.24
C TYR A 23 -9.44 12.65 16.33
N ASP A 24 -10.08 11.58 16.83
CA ASP A 24 -11.54 11.43 16.93
C ASP A 24 -12.27 11.68 15.60
N ILE A 25 -11.72 11.10 14.54
CA ILE A 25 -12.21 11.25 13.16
C ILE A 25 -12.67 9.92 12.59
N LEU A 26 -13.58 9.98 11.61
CA LEU A 26 -14.13 8.80 10.98
C LEU A 26 -13.11 8.15 10.03
N GLN A 27 -13.26 6.84 9.79
CA GLN A 27 -12.40 6.08 8.89
C GLN A 27 -12.32 6.74 7.50
N GLU A 28 -13.45 7.21 6.98
CA GLU A 28 -13.52 7.86 5.67
C GLU A 28 -12.70 9.17 5.64
N GLU A 29 -12.68 9.92 6.73
CA GLU A 29 -11.90 11.15 6.86
C GLU A 29 -10.40 10.85 6.92
N VAL A 30 -10.00 9.81 7.64
CA VAL A 30 -8.61 9.33 7.65
C VAL A 30 -8.20 8.89 6.24
N CYS A 31 -9.04 8.13 5.54
CA CYS A 31 -8.78 7.72 4.15
C CYS A 31 -8.61 8.93 3.22
N LYS A 32 -9.43 9.97 3.37
CA LYS A 32 -9.29 11.23 2.60
C LYS A 32 -7.98 11.96 2.91
N LEU A 33 -7.58 12.03 4.17
CA LEU A 33 -6.31 12.63 4.58
C LEU A 33 -5.11 11.88 4.00
N VAL A 34 -5.10 10.55 4.11
CA VAL A 34 -4.05 9.70 3.54
C VAL A 34 -3.98 9.86 2.03
N HIS A 35 -5.12 9.90 1.34
CA HIS A 35 -5.16 10.11 -0.10
C HIS A 35 -4.56 11.46 -0.51
N LYS A 36 -4.92 12.53 0.21
CA LYS A 36 -4.37 13.88 -0.02
C LYS A 36 -2.84 13.93 0.18
N GLU A 37 -2.33 13.25 1.19
CA GLU A 37 -0.89 13.14 1.42
C GLU A 37 -0.20 12.37 0.29
N ILE A 38 -0.79 11.26 -0.18
CA ILE A 38 -0.28 10.50 -1.33
C ILE A 38 -0.21 11.38 -2.59
N GLU A 39 -1.26 12.14 -2.90
CA GLU A 39 -1.25 13.10 -4.03
C GLU A 39 -0.15 14.16 -3.89
N HIS A 40 0.06 14.67 -2.68
CA HIS A 40 1.12 15.63 -2.40
C HIS A 40 2.51 15.01 -2.62
N PHE A 41 2.75 13.80 -2.12
CA PHE A 41 4.02 13.09 -2.31
C PHE A 41 4.27 12.76 -3.78
N TRP A 42 3.24 12.38 -4.55
CA TRP A 42 3.37 12.14 -5.99
C TRP A 42 3.84 13.39 -6.74
N LYS A 43 3.31 14.57 -6.40
CA LYS A 43 3.79 15.84 -6.97
C LYS A 43 5.26 16.08 -6.65
N HIS A 44 5.65 15.87 -5.39
CA HIS A 44 7.04 16.04 -4.97
C HIS A 44 7.99 15.06 -5.66
N ILE A 45 7.60 13.78 -5.79
CA ILE A 45 8.37 12.77 -6.51
C ILE A 45 8.58 13.20 -7.98
N ASN A 46 7.53 13.67 -8.64
CA ASN A 46 7.63 14.13 -10.03
C ASN A 46 8.61 15.30 -10.18
N GLU A 47 8.56 16.28 -9.29
CA GLU A 47 9.51 17.40 -9.28
C GLU A 47 10.94 16.94 -9.06
N VAL A 48 11.17 16.06 -8.06
CA VAL A 48 12.51 15.53 -7.76
C VAL A 48 13.04 14.70 -8.93
N CYS A 49 12.23 13.85 -9.54
CA CYS A 49 12.62 13.05 -10.70
C CYS A 49 13.03 13.92 -11.90
N LEU A 50 12.35 15.05 -12.13
CA LEU A 50 12.72 15.98 -13.20
C LEU A 50 14.03 16.73 -12.92
N MET A 51 14.31 17.04 -11.65
CA MET A 51 15.50 17.80 -11.24
C MET A 51 16.74 16.92 -11.03
N THR A 52 16.55 15.63 -10.80
CA THR A 52 17.63 14.71 -10.45
C THR A 52 18.47 14.36 -11.68
N LYS A 53 19.77 14.67 -11.64
CA LYS A 53 20.76 14.29 -12.67
C LYS A 53 21.76 13.24 -12.18
N ASN A 54 21.79 12.97 -10.88
CA ASN A 54 22.83 12.16 -10.23
C ASN A 54 22.40 10.70 -10.01
N ILE A 55 21.11 10.40 -10.15
CA ILE A 55 20.56 9.06 -10.01
C ILE A 55 20.28 8.52 -11.41
N PRO A 56 20.76 7.32 -11.76
CA PRO A 56 20.45 6.70 -13.05
C PRO A 56 18.94 6.49 -13.20
N ASN A 57 18.40 6.82 -14.38
CA ASN A 57 16.98 6.63 -14.71
C ASN A 57 16.44 5.22 -14.38
N PRO A 58 17.16 4.10 -14.64
CA PRO A 58 16.65 2.77 -14.30
C PRO A 58 16.34 2.59 -12.81
N VAL A 59 17.07 3.28 -11.93
CA VAL A 59 16.82 3.24 -10.49
C VAL A 59 15.55 4.01 -10.15
N LEU A 60 15.37 5.20 -10.73
CA LEU A 60 14.15 6.00 -10.58
C LEU A 60 12.93 5.26 -11.12
N ASP A 61 13.04 4.69 -12.32
CA ASP A 61 11.98 3.90 -12.96
C ASP A 61 11.58 2.69 -12.11
N SER A 62 12.54 2.02 -11.45
CA SER A 62 12.25 0.89 -10.57
C SER A 62 11.47 1.32 -9.33
N ILE A 63 11.82 2.46 -8.72
CA ILE A 63 11.12 3.02 -7.57
C ILE A 63 9.70 3.44 -7.96
N LEU A 64 9.55 4.17 -9.08
CA LEU A 64 8.25 4.60 -9.59
C LEU A 64 7.37 3.39 -9.92
N SER A 65 7.92 2.37 -10.57
CA SER A 65 7.20 1.14 -10.88
C SER A 65 6.72 0.44 -9.61
N LEU A 66 7.55 0.38 -8.57
CA LEU A 66 7.16 -0.21 -7.29
C LEU A 66 6.03 0.60 -6.62
N ALA A 67 6.13 1.93 -6.60
CA ALA A 67 5.08 2.80 -6.06
C ALA A 67 3.74 2.60 -6.78
N CYS A 68 3.75 2.57 -8.11
CA CYS A 68 2.56 2.29 -8.92
C CYS A 68 1.98 0.89 -8.67
N ILE A 69 2.83 -0.13 -8.51
CA ILE A 69 2.40 -1.50 -8.18
C ILE A 69 1.72 -1.53 -6.81
N ILE A 70 2.26 -0.83 -5.82
CA ILE A 70 1.65 -0.72 -4.49
C ILE A 70 0.29 -0.03 -4.57
N GLU A 71 0.18 1.09 -5.28
CA GLU A 71 -1.08 1.81 -5.47
C GLU A 71 -2.14 0.95 -6.18
N PHE A 72 -1.73 0.16 -7.17
CA PHE A 72 -2.61 -0.78 -7.87
C PHE A 72 -3.06 -1.94 -6.98
N ILE A 73 -2.13 -2.57 -6.26
CA ILE A 73 -2.40 -3.73 -5.39
C ILE A 73 -3.35 -3.35 -4.24
N TYR A 74 -3.23 -2.13 -3.72
CA TYR A 74 -4.02 -1.65 -2.58
C TYR A 74 -5.10 -0.65 -2.98
N ALA A 75 -5.47 -0.61 -4.27
CA ALA A 75 -6.55 0.22 -4.75
C ALA A 75 -7.86 -0.07 -3.99
N ASN A 76 -8.66 0.99 -3.79
CA ASN A 76 -9.92 0.96 -3.02
C ASN A 76 -9.78 0.53 -1.56
N PHE A 77 -8.58 0.65 -0.98
CA PHE A 77 -8.29 0.24 0.40
C PHE A 77 -8.49 -1.28 0.66
N GLU A 78 -8.37 -2.10 -0.39
CA GLU A 78 -8.45 -3.56 -0.31
C GLU A 78 -7.07 -4.22 -0.44
N ASP A 79 -6.82 -5.32 0.28
CA ASP A 79 -5.62 -6.14 0.09
C ASP A 79 -5.82 -7.13 -1.07
N GLN A 80 -5.58 -6.67 -2.30
CA GLN A 80 -5.73 -7.53 -3.48
C GLN A 80 -4.59 -8.54 -3.63
N TYR A 81 -3.43 -8.29 -3.02
CA TYR A 81 -2.29 -9.19 -3.09
C TYR A 81 -2.59 -10.50 -2.37
N THR A 82 -2.98 -10.41 -1.09
CA THR A 82 -3.34 -11.56 -0.30
C THR A 82 -4.58 -12.25 -0.87
N ARG A 83 -5.58 -11.48 -1.32
CA ARG A 83 -6.77 -12.03 -2.00
C ARG A 83 -6.39 -12.93 -3.18
N ARG A 84 -5.56 -12.43 -4.11
CA ARG A 84 -5.12 -13.20 -5.29
C ARG A 84 -4.28 -14.42 -4.92
N ILE A 85 -3.46 -14.35 -3.88
CA ILE A 85 -2.70 -15.51 -3.39
C ILE A 85 -3.65 -16.59 -2.85
N ILE A 86 -4.62 -16.20 -2.03
CA ILE A 86 -5.61 -17.12 -1.47
C ILE A 86 -6.44 -17.76 -2.59
N GLU A 87 -6.93 -16.98 -3.55
CA GLU A 87 -7.65 -17.49 -4.73
C GLU A 87 -6.83 -18.53 -5.50
N ARG A 88 -5.53 -18.27 -5.72
CA ARG A 88 -4.62 -19.22 -6.35
C ARG A 88 -4.40 -20.48 -5.53
N LEU A 89 -4.23 -20.36 -4.22
CA LEU A 89 -4.05 -21.51 -3.33
C LEU A 89 -5.30 -22.40 -3.33
N ILE A 90 -6.50 -21.81 -3.26
CA ILE A 90 -7.78 -22.53 -3.36
C ILE A 90 -7.86 -23.27 -4.69
N ALA A 91 -7.60 -22.57 -5.81
CA ALA A 91 -7.63 -23.19 -7.14
C ALA A 91 -6.66 -24.39 -7.28
N LEU A 92 -5.44 -24.25 -6.75
CA LEU A 92 -4.45 -25.33 -6.75
C LEU A 92 -4.88 -26.51 -5.89
N THR A 93 -5.45 -26.26 -4.71
CA THR A 93 -5.98 -27.35 -3.85
C THR A 93 -7.17 -28.06 -4.50
N CYS A 94 -8.04 -27.36 -5.21
CA CYS A 94 -9.14 -27.98 -5.94
C CYS A 94 -8.62 -28.90 -7.06
N ILE A 95 -7.58 -28.50 -7.80
CA ILE A 95 -7.00 -29.32 -8.88
C ILE A 95 -6.30 -30.57 -8.34
N LEU A 96 -5.68 -30.50 -7.16
CA LEU A 96 -4.96 -31.63 -6.56
C LEU A 96 -5.87 -32.62 -5.81
N VAL A 97 -7.14 -32.26 -5.59
CA VAL A 97 -8.15 -33.09 -4.91
C VAL A 97 -9.08 -33.81 -5.90
N PHE A 98 -8.97 -33.53 -7.21
CA PHE A 98 -9.60 -34.29 -8.30
C PHE A 98 -8.54 -35.07 -9.09
#